data_AF-A0A0K0DDX1-F1
#
_entry.id   AF-A0A0K0DDX1-F1
#
_cell.length_a   1.000
_cell.length_b   1.000
_cell.length_c   1.000
_cell.angle_alpha   90.00
_cell.angle_beta   90.00
_cell.angle_gamma   90.00
#
_symmetry.space_group_name_H-M   'P 1'
#
loop_
_entity.id
_entity.type
_entity.pdbx_description
1 polymer ?
#
loop_
_entity_poly.entity_id
_entity_poly.type
_entity_poly.pdbx_seq_one_letter_code
_entity_poly.pdbx_strand_id
1 'polypeptide(L)'
;MSLNTTSTEFATATKLNGYAFVTDLQWLLTISEERFLLDTSKWVLEILAYCPATWVNEFADASEEGLGTSSADDIPHSAKSASINLSNRNLLFGKNLLMNRDFARASFFLRKTVLLGYVERFLYYWSKYLGCVRTRLENEAEAIDRKAVENTDDRDMAELLSEIGRESRPLDMFLLYLLVFQYLGLRKLCEKMYACFLKLSYA
;
A
#
# COMPACT_ATOMS: atom_id res chain seq x y z
N MET A 1 28.80 -5.32 -41.46
CA MET A 1 27.85 -5.87 -40.47
C MET A 1 27.40 -4.72 -39.59
N SER A 2 26.16 -4.29 -39.73
CA SER A 2 25.60 -3.07 -39.15
C SER A 2 25.12 -3.28 -37.71
N LEU A 3 25.68 -2.52 -36.78
CA LEU A 3 25.26 -2.36 -35.39
C LEU A 3 24.02 -1.45 -35.26
N ASN A 4 22.90 -1.79 -35.92
CA ASN A 4 21.71 -0.94 -35.92
C ASN A 4 20.46 -1.59 -35.32
N THR A 5 20.55 -2.78 -34.72
CA THR A 5 19.36 -3.53 -34.29
C THR A 5 18.88 -3.23 -32.86
N THR A 6 19.65 -2.53 -32.02
CA THR A 6 19.22 -2.23 -30.64
C THR A 6 18.49 -0.89 -30.47
N SER A 7 18.56 0.01 -31.45
CA SER A 7 17.91 1.34 -31.36
C SER A 7 16.44 1.33 -31.76
N THR A 8 15.99 0.34 -32.52
CA THR A 8 14.62 0.30 -33.09
C THR A 8 13.62 -0.46 -32.22
N GLU A 9 14.06 -1.35 -31.32
CA GLU A 9 13.14 -2.04 -30.38
C GLU A 9 12.65 -1.13 -29.25
N PHE A 10 13.43 -0.11 -28.87
CA PHE A 10 12.98 0.97 -27.99
C PHE A 10 12.09 2.01 -28.69
N ALA A 11 12.05 2.02 -30.02
CA ALA A 11 11.29 3.00 -30.81
C ALA A 11 9.80 2.63 -30.96
N THR A 12 9.40 1.43 -30.53
CA THR A 12 8.00 1.07 -30.23
C THR A 12 7.67 1.28 -28.75
N ALA A 13 8.36 2.19 -28.06
CA ALA A 13 7.83 2.76 -26.83
C ALA A 13 6.53 3.49 -27.19
N THR A 14 5.39 2.88 -26.87
CA THR A 14 4.08 3.52 -26.90
C THR A 14 4.25 4.93 -26.34
N LYS A 15 3.95 5.97 -27.13
CA LYS A 15 4.05 7.36 -26.68
C LYS A 15 3.31 7.45 -25.35
N LEU A 16 4.05 7.62 -24.25
CA LEU A 16 3.47 7.55 -22.92
C LEU A 16 2.44 8.68 -22.81
N ASN A 17 1.21 8.34 -22.44
CA ASN A 17 0.21 9.35 -22.13
C ASN A 17 0.55 9.91 -20.75
N GLY A 18 1.09 11.13 -20.73
CA GLY A 18 1.53 11.80 -19.51
C GLY A 18 0.43 11.99 -18.49
N TYR A 19 -0.74 12.45 -18.93
CA TYR A 19 -1.92 12.60 -18.09
C TYR A 19 -2.33 11.27 -17.43
N ALA A 20 -2.42 10.19 -18.22
CA ALA A 20 -2.80 8.87 -17.69
C ALA A 20 -1.77 8.36 -16.68
N PHE A 21 -0.47 8.54 -16.98
CA PHE A 21 0.61 8.16 -16.07
C PHE A 21 0.57 8.91 -14.74
N VAL A 22 0.37 10.23 -14.75
CA VAL A 22 0.22 11.04 -13.53
C VAL A 22 -1.04 10.63 -12.76
N THR A 23 -2.14 10.35 -13.46
CA THR A 23 -3.39 9.87 -12.85
C THR A 23 -3.19 8.55 -12.08
N ASP A 24 -2.52 7.57 -12.69
CA ASP A 24 -2.23 6.28 -12.06
C ASP A 24 -1.32 6.43 -10.83
N LEU A 25 -0.30 7.29 -10.91
CA LEU A 25 0.57 7.61 -9.78
C LEU A 25 -0.19 8.32 -8.66
N GLN A 26 -1.08 9.26 -8.97
CA GLN A 26 -1.90 9.96 -7.98
C GLN A 26 -2.87 9.00 -7.27
N TRP A 27 -3.45 8.06 -8.00
CA TRP A 27 -4.25 6.98 -7.44
C TRP A 27 -3.41 6.11 -6.49
N LEU A 28 -2.22 5.68 -6.93
CA LEU A 28 -1.32 4.85 -6.12
C LEU A 28 -0.87 5.59 -4.85
N LEU A 29 -0.57 6.88 -4.95
CA LEU A 29 -0.21 7.72 -3.81
C LEU A 29 -1.34 7.74 -2.77
N THR A 30 -2.56 8.06 -3.21
CA THR A 30 -3.75 8.13 -2.35
C THR A 30 -3.98 6.82 -1.61
N ILE A 31 -3.97 5.70 -2.35
CA ILE A 31 -4.19 4.36 -1.81
C ILE A 31 -3.07 3.93 -0.84
N SER A 32 -1.83 4.35 -1.10
CA SER A 32 -0.67 4.07 -0.24
C SER A 32 -0.70 4.88 1.05
N GLU A 33 -1.08 6.16 0.98
CA GLU A 33 -1.22 7.04 2.15
C GLU A 33 -2.34 6.56 3.08
N GLU A 34 -3.50 6.20 2.51
CA GLU A 34 -4.61 5.63 3.29
C GLU A 34 -4.22 4.38 4.07
N ARG A 35 -3.25 3.61 3.53
CA ARG A 35 -2.74 2.35 4.07
C ARG A 35 -1.43 2.47 4.83
N PHE A 36 -0.86 3.67 4.96
CA PHE A 36 0.42 3.89 5.65
C PHE A 36 1.59 3.12 5.02
N LEU A 37 1.57 2.96 3.69
CA LEU A 37 2.67 2.40 2.90
C LEU A 37 3.68 3.50 2.57
N LEU A 38 4.36 3.99 3.61
CA LEU A 38 5.15 5.22 3.54
C LEU A 38 6.26 5.20 2.49
N ASP A 39 6.92 4.06 2.30
CA ASP A 39 8.01 3.94 1.33
C ASP A 39 7.47 3.94 -0.12
N THR A 40 6.32 3.31 -0.36
CA THR A 40 5.62 3.40 -1.64
C THR A 40 5.17 4.83 -1.93
N SER A 41 4.57 5.51 -0.95
CA SER A 41 4.18 6.92 -1.09
C SER A 41 5.40 7.82 -1.42
N LYS A 42 6.53 7.63 -0.73
CA LYS A 42 7.77 8.37 -1.03
C LYS A 42 8.28 8.10 -2.43
N TRP A 43 8.29 6.84 -2.85
CA TRP A 43 8.74 6.44 -4.19
C TRP A 43 7.85 7.05 -5.28
N VAL A 44 6.53 7.07 -5.08
CA VAL A 44 5.60 7.73 -6.00
C VAL A 44 5.85 9.23 -6.06
N LEU A 45 6.01 9.90 -4.91
CA LEU A 45 6.32 11.32 -4.85
C LEU A 45 7.66 11.65 -5.54
N GLU A 46 8.65 10.78 -5.41
CA GLU A 46 9.94 10.92 -6.10
C GLU A 46 9.75 10.85 -7.62
N ILE A 47 8.97 9.89 -8.14
CA ILE A 47 8.69 9.81 -9.57
C ILE A 47 7.94 11.06 -10.05
N LEU A 48 6.91 11.48 -9.32
CA LEU A 48 6.14 12.69 -9.66
C LEU A 48 7.01 13.94 -9.66
N ALA A 49 8.00 14.05 -8.77
CA ALA A 49 8.95 15.16 -8.75
C ALA A 49 9.84 15.24 -10.00
N TYR A 50 10.06 14.11 -10.68
CA TYR A 50 10.82 14.05 -11.93
C TYR A 50 9.94 14.05 -13.19
N CYS A 51 8.61 14.04 -13.07
CA CYS A 51 7.71 14.10 -14.22
C CYS A 51 7.83 15.45 -14.97
N PRO A 52 7.65 15.48 -16.30
CA PRO A 52 7.54 16.72 -17.05
C PRO A 52 6.41 17.60 -16.49
N ALA A 53 6.70 18.88 -16.26
CA ALA A 53 5.73 19.84 -15.71
C ALA A 53 4.44 19.90 -16.54
N THR A 54 4.53 19.72 -17.86
CA THR A 54 3.36 19.67 -18.76
C THR A 54 2.38 18.56 -18.38
N TRP A 55 2.86 17.38 -17.99
CA TRP A 55 1.99 16.26 -17.60
C TRP A 55 1.27 16.53 -16.29
N VAL A 56 1.96 17.17 -15.35
CA VAL A 56 1.40 17.52 -14.03
C VAL A 56 0.36 18.64 -14.18
N ASN A 57 0.65 19.65 -15.00
CA ASN A 57 -0.28 20.75 -15.25
C ASN A 57 -1.53 20.27 -16.00
N GLU A 58 -1.37 19.45 -17.05
CA GLU A 58 -2.51 18.83 -17.76
C GLU A 58 -3.43 18.05 -16.80
N PHE A 59 -2.85 17.34 -15.84
CA PHE A 59 -3.62 16.65 -14.80
C PHE A 59 -4.35 17.61 -13.86
N ALA A 60 -3.66 18.65 -13.38
CA ALA A 60 -4.24 19.66 -12.50
C ALA A 60 -5.40 20.40 -13.17
N ASP A 61 -5.23 20.86 -14.40
CA ASP A 61 -6.24 21.61 -15.16
C ASP A 61 -7.52 20.79 -15.36
N ALA A 62 -7.38 19.52 -15.74
CA ALA A 62 -8.53 18.61 -15.89
C ALA A 62 -9.25 18.31 -14.57
N SER A 63 -8.52 18.32 -13.45
CA SER A 63 -9.11 18.11 -12.11
C SER A 63 -9.94 19.30 -11.65
N GLU A 64 -9.58 20.53 -12.07
CA GLU A 64 -10.32 21.75 -11.76
C GLU A 64 -11.56 21.92 -12.65
N GLU A 65 -11.49 21.55 -13.92
CA GLU A 65 -12.64 21.61 -14.86
C GLU A 65 -13.76 20.61 -14.50
N GLY A 66 -13.41 19.47 -13.88
CA GLY A 66 -14.37 18.45 -13.43
C GLY A 66 -15.27 18.84 -12.26
N LEU A 67 -14.98 19.96 -11.57
CA LEU A 67 -15.80 20.48 -10.47
C LEU A 67 -17.05 21.25 -10.95
N GLY A 68 -17.23 21.45 -12.26
CA GLY A 68 -18.31 22.26 -12.83
C GLY A 68 -19.67 21.57 -12.96
N THR A 69 -19.72 20.26 -13.22
CA THR A 69 -20.99 19.54 -13.44
C THR A 69 -20.82 18.03 -13.26
N SER A 70 -20.98 17.51 -12.04
CA SER A 70 -21.21 16.07 -11.85
C SER A 70 -21.98 15.80 -10.57
N SER A 71 -22.98 14.95 -10.69
CA SER A 71 -23.86 14.48 -9.61
C SER A 71 -23.06 13.88 -8.45
N ALA A 72 -23.66 13.97 -7.26
CA ALA A 72 -23.06 13.85 -5.93
C ALA A 72 -22.39 12.51 -5.51
N ASP A 73 -21.95 11.61 -6.39
CA ASP A 73 -21.51 10.27 -5.96
C ASP A 73 -20.07 9.81 -6.28
N ASP A 74 -19.25 10.53 -7.06
CA ASP A 74 -17.87 10.10 -7.37
C ASP A 74 -16.79 11.14 -7.03
N ILE A 75 -16.68 11.49 -5.75
CA ILE A 75 -15.52 12.24 -5.21
C ILE A 75 -14.63 11.26 -4.42
N PRO A 76 -13.29 11.29 -4.60
CA PRO A 76 -12.34 10.48 -3.83
C PRO A 76 -12.58 10.66 -2.34
N HIS A 77 -12.70 9.53 -1.62
CA HIS A 77 -13.04 9.46 -0.20
C HIS A 77 -12.01 10.08 0.77
N SER A 78 -10.99 10.78 0.27
CA SER A 78 -9.92 11.40 1.08
C SER A 78 -10.39 12.58 1.95
N ALA A 79 -11.54 13.19 1.64
CA ALA A 79 -12.06 14.37 2.36
C ALA A 79 -13.48 14.21 2.94
N LYS A 80 -14.03 13.00 3.09
CA LYS A 80 -15.34 12.81 3.75
C LYS A 80 -15.21 12.93 5.28
N SER A 81 -15.31 14.19 5.72
CA SER A 81 -15.59 14.72 7.06
C SER A 81 -14.61 14.40 8.20
N ALA A 82 -13.79 15.40 8.53
CA ALA A 82 -13.00 15.48 9.77
C ALA A 82 -13.85 15.49 11.07
N SER A 83 -15.18 15.40 10.96
CA SER A 83 -16.05 15.26 12.14
C SER A 83 -15.95 13.84 12.71
N ILE A 84 -15.46 13.73 13.94
CA ILE A 84 -15.47 12.47 14.69
C ILE A 84 -16.93 12.06 14.95
N ASN A 85 -17.27 10.83 14.62
CA ASN A 85 -18.56 10.22 14.93
C ASN A 85 -18.37 8.80 15.49
N LEU A 86 -19.47 8.15 15.87
CA LEU A 86 -19.42 6.83 16.51
C LEU A 86 -18.85 5.75 15.58
N SER A 87 -19.05 5.87 14.26
CA SER A 87 -18.61 4.89 13.27
C SER A 87 -17.14 5.02 12.90
N ASN A 88 -16.54 6.22 12.93
CA ASN A 88 -15.15 6.45 12.52
C ASN A 88 -14.15 6.66 13.68
N ARG A 89 -14.60 6.90 14.93
CA ARG A 89 -13.70 7.21 16.06
C ARG A 89 -12.56 6.21 16.29
N ASN A 90 -12.86 4.90 16.17
CA ASN A 90 -11.86 3.85 16.38
C ASN A 90 -10.84 3.83 15.23
N LEU A 91 -11.29 4.09 14.01
CA LEU A 91 -10.43 4.16 12.83
C LEU A 91 -9.48 5.36 12.95
N LEU A 92 -10.02 6.54 13.26
CA LEU A 92 -9.24 7.77 13.43
C LEU A 92 -8.19 7.63 14.53
N PHE A 93 -8.58 7.07 15.69
CA PHE A 93 -7.65 6.85 16.78
C PHE A 93 -6.60 5.78 16.45
N GLY A 94 -7.01 4.67 15.81
CA GLY A 94 -6.10 3.64 15.32
C GLY A 94 -5.05 4.17 14.33
N LYS A 95 -5.47 5.02 13.38
CA LYS A 95 -4.58 5.73 12.45
C LYS A 95 -3.59 6.64 13.18
N ASN A 96 -4.04 7.37 14.20
CA ASN A 96 -3.13 8.19 15.02
C ASN A 96 -2.09 7.34 15.77
N LEU A 97 -2.49 6.19 16.32
CA LEU A 97 -1.57 5.25 16.98
C LEU A 97 -0.56 4.66 15.99
N LEU A 98 -0.96 4.37 14.75
CA LEU A 98 -0.03 3.96 13.68
C LEU A 98 1.03 5.03 13.38
N MET A 99 0.63 6.31 13.26
CA MET A 99 1.59 7.42 13.09
C MET A 99 2.60 7.48 14.23
N ASN A 100 2.13 7.26 15.46
CA ASN A 100 2.96 7.27 16.67
C ASN A 100 3.73 5.96 16.91
N ARG A 101 3.68 5.00 15.96
CA ARG A 101 4.31 3.69 16.04
C ARG A 101 3.86 2.84 17.24
N ASP A 102 2.67 3.10 17.78
CA ASP A 102 2.05 2.31 18.86
C ASP A 102 1.20 1.17 18.25
N PHE A 103 1.89 0.20 17.64
CA PHE A 103 1.29 -0.83 16.81
C PHE A 103 0.35 -1.77 17.59
N ALA A 104 0.73 -2.15 18.82
CA ALA A 104 -0.09 -3.01 19.66
C ALA A 104 -1.43 -2.36 19.99
N ARG A 105 -1.43 -1.09 20.43
CA ARG A 105 -2.68 -0.37 20.69
C ARG A 105 -3.43 -0.07 19.41
N ALA A 106 -2.74 0.26 18.32
CA ALA A 106 -3.39 0.48 17.02
C ALA A 106 -4.22 -0.75 16.61
N SER A 107 -3.64 -1.95 16.67
CA SER A 107 -4.33 -3.20 16.32
C SER A 107 -5.59 -3.44 17.16
N PHE A 108 -5.55 -3.11 18.45
CA PHE A 108 -6.69 -3.24 19.35
C PHE A 108 -7.89 -2.38 18.93
N PHE A 109 -7.65 -1.13 18.53
CA PHE A 109 -8.72 -0.24 18.08
C PHE A 109 -9.19 -0.57 16.66
N LEU A 110 -8.25 -0.87 15.75
CA LEU A 110 -8.54 -1.19 14.35
C LEU A 110 -9.26 -2.54 14.18
N ARG A 111 -9.13 -3.46 15.14
CA ARG A 111 -9.93 -4.70 15.15
C ARG A 111 -11.44 -4.41 15.07
N LYS A 112 -11.89 -3.30 15.65
CA LYS A 112 -13.31 -2.88 15.66
C LYS A 112 -13.78 -2.33 14.32
N THR A 113 -12.87 -2.12 13.36
CA THR A 113 -13.14 -1.49 12.07
C THR A 113 -12.92 -2.44 10.88
N VAL A 114 -12.42 -3.66 11.11
CA VAL A 114 -12.10 -4.68 10.09
C VAL A 114 -13.27 -4.98 9.12
N LEU A 115 -14.51 -4.82 9.59
CA LEU A 115 -15.70 -5.11 8.80
C LEU A 115 -16.14 -3.96 7.89
N LEU A 116 -15.61 -2.74 8.09
CA LEU A 116 -16.03 -1.53 7.37
C LEU A 116 -15.57 -1.51 5.91
N GLY A 117 -14.39 -2.05 5.62
CA GLY A 117 -13.81 -1.99 4.28
C GLY A 117 -12.49 -2.73 4.16
N TYR A 118 -11.92 -2.70 2.96
CA TYR A 118 -10.63 -3.31 2.67
C TYR A 118 -9.48 -2.53 3.32
N VAL A 119 -9.55 -1.20 3.32
CA VAL A 119 -8.54 -0.32 3.93
C VAL A 119 -8.45 -0.56 5.43
N GLU A 120 -9.57 -0.56 6.15
CA GLU A 120 -9.60 -0.73 7.60
C GLU A 120 -9.11 -2.12 8.02
N ARG A 121 -9.48 -3.14 7.24
CA ARG A 121 -8.96 -4.50 7.43
C ARG A 121 -7.47 -4.58 7.19
N PHE A 122 -6.98 -3.96 6.10
CA PHE A 122 -5.56 -3.85 5.84
C PHE A 122 -4.84 -3.20 7.01
N LEU A 123 -5.32 -2.05 7.49
CA LEU A 123 -4.69 -1.33 8.61
C LEU A 123 -4.62 -2.16 9.90
N TYR A 124 -5.65 -2.97 10.18
CA TYR A 124 -5.62 -3.92 11.30
C TYR A 124 -4.46 -4.92 11.15
N TYR A 125 -4.38 -5.64 10.03
CA TYR A 125 -3.33 -6.63 9.82
C TYR A 125 -1.93 -6.00 9.67
N TRP A 126 -1.85 -4.82 9.03
CA TRP A 126 -0.64 -4.02 8.90
C TRP A 126 -0.10 -3.60 10.28
N SER A 127 -0.98 -3.17 11.19
CA SER A 127 -0.57 -2.84 12.57
C SER A 127 0.00 -4.05 13.32
N LYS A 128 -0.58 -5.25 13.14
CA LYS A 128 -0.03 -6.47 13.74
C LYS A 128 1.31 -6.84 13.13
N TYR A 129 1.43 -6.76 11.81
CA TYR A 129 2.67 -7.02 11.06
C TYR A 129 3.81 -6.11 11.55
N LEU A 130 3.56 -4.80 11.63
CA LEU A 130 4.55 -3.84 12.14
C LEU A 130 4.93 -4.13 13.60
N GLY A 131 3.98 -4.60 14.40
CA GLY A 131 4.24 -5.11 15.75
C GLY A 131 5.23 -6.26 15.76
N CYS A 132 4.99 -7.31 14.95
CA CYS A 132 5.89 -8.46 14.80
C CYS A 132 7.29 -8.03 14.34
N VAL A 133 7.37 -7.17 13.32
CA VAL A 133 8.66 -6.66 12.81
C VAL A 133 9.40 -5.88 13.89
N ARG A 134 8.73 -5.01 14.64
CA ARG A 134 9.37 -4.25 15.72
C ARG A 134 9.93 -5.16 16.80
N THR A 135 9.14 -6.12 17.30
CA THR A 135 9.60 -7.09 18.31
C THR A 135 10.80 -7.88 17.80
N ARG A 136 10.79 -8.31 16.53
CA ARG A 136 11.93 -9.02 15.92
C ARG A 136 13.19 -8.15 15.91
N LEU A 137 13.07 -6.90 15.46
CA LEU A 137 14.20 -5.95 15.43
C LEU A 137 14.73 -5.61 16.83
N GLU A 138 13.85 -5.50 17.83
CA GLU A 138 14.24 -5.30 19.24
C GLU A 138 15.02 -6.53 19.76
N ASN A 139 14.55 -7.75 19.48
CA ASN A 139 15.24 -8.98 19.84
C ASN A 139 16.60 -9.13 19.13
N GLU A 140 16.67 -8.80 17.84
CA GLU A 140 17.92 -8.79 17.06
C GLU A 140 18.92 -7.80 17.66
N ALA A 141 18.48 -6.58 18.00
CA ALA A 141 19.33 -5.59 18.66
C ALA A 141 19.84 -6.06 20.02
N GLU A 142 18.97 -6.64 20.87
CA GLU A 142 19.38 -7.20 22.16
C GLU A 142 20.36 -8.38 22.01
N ALA A 143 20.18 -9.22 21.00
CA ALA A 143 21.07 -10.35 20.73
C ALA A 143 22.47 -9.88 20.32
N ILE A 144 22.55 -8.83 19.48
CA ILE A 144 23.81 -8.19 19.11
C ILE A 144 24.51 -7.63 20.35
N ASP A 145 23.80 -6.89 21.19
CA ASP A 145 24.34 -6.30 22.42
C ASP A 145 24.87 -7.37 23.39
N ARG A 146 24.18 -8.51 23.49
CA ARG A 146 24.57 -9.63 24.36
C ARG A 146 25.60 -10.58 23.71
N LYS A 147 25.97 -10.38 22.44
CA LYS A 147 26.74 -11.35 21.62
C LYS A 147 26.14 -12.75 21.67
N ALA A 148 24.82 -12.82 21.77
CA ALA A 148 24.06 -14.06 21.83
C ALA A 148 23.75 -14.56 20.41
N VAL A 149 23.44 -15.85 20.28
CA VAL A 149 22.89 -16.40 19.04
C VAL A 149 21.54 -15.73 18.78
N GLU A 150 21.32 -15.28 17.55
CA GLU A 150 20.04 -14.71 17.11
C GLU A 150 18.89 -15.68 17.43
N ASN A 151 17.94 -15.23 18.24
CA ASN A 151 16.75 -16.01 18.53
C ASN A 151 15.67 -15.65 17.51
N THR A 152 15.60 -16.41 16.42
CA THR A 152 14.67 -16.20 15.30
C THR A 152 13.28 -16.79 15.60
N ASP A 153 12.66 -16.41 16.72
CA ASP A 153 11.29 -16.86 17.03
C ASP A 153 10.28 -16.06 16.20
N ASP A 154 9.96 -16.57 15.02
CA ASP A 154 8.97 -15.99 14.10
C ASP A 154 7.53 -16.47 14.36
N ARG A 155 7.24 -17.02 15.55
CA ARG A 155 5.91 -17.58 15.88
C ARG A 155 4.78 -16.57 15.72
N ASP A 156 4.95 -15.35 16.23
CA ASP A 156 3.93 -14.30 16.16
C ASP A 156 3.61 -13.92 14.70
N MET A 157 4.64 -13.90 13.86
CA MET A 157 4.50 -13.65 12.43
C MET A 157 3.76 -14.80 11.72
N ALA A 158 4.12 -16.06 12.04
CA ALA A 158 3.45 -17.23 11.50
C ALA A 158 1.96 -17.29 11.92
N GLU A 159 1.64 -16.93 13.17
CA GLU A 159 0.26 -16.84 13.65
C GLU A 159 -0.53 -15.76 12.91
N LEU A 160 0.06 -14.57 12.73
CA LEU A 160 -0.55 -13.48 11.97
C LEU A 160 -0.87 -13.91 10.53
N LEU A 161 0.06 -14.55 9.85
CA LEU A 161 -0.13 -15.01 8.47
C LEU A 161 -1.19 -16.11 8.39
N SER A 162 -1.23 -16.99 9.38
CA SER A 162 -2.31 -17.98 9.49
C SER A 162 -3.66 -17.33 9.75
N GLU A 163 -3.73 -16.22 10.49
CA GLU A 163 -4.96 -15.46 10.70
C GLU A 163 -5.45 -14.85 9.38
N ILE A 164 -4.56 -14.18 8.63
CA ILE A 164 -4.88 -13.61 7.32
C ILE A 164 -5.32 -14.70 6.33
N GLY A 165 -4.65 -15.85 6.31
CA GLY A 165 -4.98 -16.98 5.44
C GLY A 165 -6.32 -17.66 5.76
N ARG A 166 -6.90 -17.41 6.94
CA ARG A 166 -8.23 -17.90 7.36
C ARG A 166 -9.34 -16.87 7.15
N GLU A 167 -9.02 -15.70 6.61
CA GLU A 167 -10.00 -14.66 6.31
C GLU A 167 -11.01 -15.18 5.28
N SER A 168 -12.30 -15.12 5.62
CA SER A 168 -13.38 -15.63 4.77
C SER A 168 -13.75 -14.67 3.64
N ARG A 169 -13.44 -13.38 3.82
CA ARG A 169 -13.71 -12.33 2.85
C ARG A 169 -12.57 -12.27 1.81
N PRO A 170 -12.85 -11.81 0.58
CA PRO A 170 -11.80 -11.58 -0.40
C PRO A 170 -10.68 -10.71 0.17
N LEU A 171 -9.44 -11.13 -0.07
CA LEU A 171 -8.25 -10.36 0.27
C LEU A 171 -8.02 -9.32 -0.81
N ASP A 172 -7.78 -8.08 -0.40
CA ASP A 172 -7.31 -7.07 -1.34
C ASP A 172 -5.83 -7.34 -1.69
N MET A 173 -5.36 -6.72 -2.77
CA MET A 173 -3.99 -6.92 -3.27
C MET A 173 -2.92 -6.58 -2.23
N PHE A 174 -3.20 -5.64 -1.32
CA PHE A 174 -2.28 -5.21 -0.27
C PHE A 174 -2.15 -6.24 0.86
N LEU A 175 -3.25 -6.90 1.24
CA LEU A 175 -3.17 -8.06 2.14
C LEU A 175 -2.48 -9.26 1.49
N LEU A 176 -2.69 -9.47 0.19
CA LEU A 176 -1.97 -10.50 -0.55
C LEU A 176 -0.46 -10.21 -0.57
N TYR A 177 -0.07 -8.94 -0.77
CA TYR A 177 1.33 -8.52 -0.66
C TYR A 177 1.95 -8.93 0.69
N LEU A 178 1.24 -8.72 1.80
CA LEU A 178 1.68 -9.15 3.14
C LEU A 178 1.89 -10.66 3.26
N LEU A 179 0.95 -11.46 2.74
CA LEU A 179 1.08 -12.93 2.77
C LEU A 179 2.30 -13.40 2.00
N VAL A 180 2.59 -12.78 0.85
CA VAL A 180 3.63 -13.27 -0.05
C VAL A 180 5.04 -12.94 0.46
N PHE A 181 5.20 -11.86 1.24
CA PHE A 181 6.49 -11.49 1.85
C PHE A 181 7.13 -12.59 2.69
N GLN A 182 6.34 -13.47 3.32
CA GLN A 182 6.87 -14.59 4.12
C GLN A 182 7.11 -15.85 3.28
N TYR A 183 6.21 -16.19 2.36
CA TYR A 183 6.25 -17.49 1.67
C TYR A 183 7.27 -17.54 0.52
N LEU A 184 7.65 -16.39 -0.03
CA LEU A 184 8.35 -16.33 -1.30
C LEU A 184 9.35 -15.18 -1.24
N GLY A 185 10.62 -15.50 -0.97
CA GLY A 185 11.72 -14.60 -1.34
C GLY A 185 11.44 -14.06 -2.75
N LEU A 186 11.54 -12.73 -2.87
CA LEU A 186 11.10 -11.77 -3.92
C LEU A 186 10.80 -12.26 -5.36
N ARG A 187 11.30 -13.43 -5.79
CA ARG A 187 11.20 -13.96 -7.16
C ARG A 187 9.85 -14.59 -7.49
N LYS A 188 9.27 -15.41 -6.60
CA LYS A 188 7.94 -16.02 -6.84
C LYS A 188 6.78 -15.05 -6.54
N LEU A 189 7.08 -13.92 -5.88
CA LEU A 189 6.18 -12.78 -5.66
C LEU A 189 5.76 -12.16 -7.00
N CYS A 190 6.72 -11.89 -7.89
CA CYS A 190 6.44 -11.33 -9.21
C CYS A 190 5.50 -12.24 -10.01
N GLU A 191 5.71 -13.56 -10.02
CA GLU A 191 4.91 -14.50 -10.81
C GLU A 191 3.45 -14.59 -10.33
N LYS A 192 3.22 -14.66 -9.00
CA LYS A 192 1.87 -14.73 -8.44
C LYS A 192 1.14 -13.39 -8.47
N MET A 193 1.83 -12.28 -8.19
CA MET A 193 1.25 -10.96 -8.33
C MET A 193 0.90 -10.68 -9.79
N TYR A 194 1.77 -11.02 -10.75
CA TYR A 194 1.47 -10.88 -12.17
C TYR A 194 0.26 -11.71 -12.59
N ALA A 195 0.11 -12.95 -12.09
CA ALA A 195 -1.08 -13.75 -12.33
C ALA A 195 -2.37 -13.18 -11.71
N CYS A 196 -2.28 -12.55 -10.52
CA CYS A 196 -3.40 -11.85 -9.89
C CYS A 196 -3.76 -10.54 -10.61
N PHE A 197 -2.77 -9.77 -11.03
CA PHE A 197 -2.94 -8.56 -11.83
C PHE A 197 -3.60 -8.87 -13.17
N LEU A 198 -3.11 -9.89 -13.89
CA LEU A 198 -3.71 -10.35 -15.14
C LEU A 198 -5.18 -10.73 -14.98
N LYS A 199 -5.54 -11.46 -13.91
CA LYS A 199 -6.93 -11.84 -13.64
C LYS A 199 -7.85 -10.66 -13.34
N LEU A 200 -7.33 -9.57 -12.77
CA LEU A 200 -8.10 -8.36 -12.46
C LEU A 200 -8.24 -7.44 -13.68
N SER A 201 -7.32 -7.48 -14.64
CA SER A 201 -7.40 -6.70 -15.88
C SER A 201 -8.29 -7.31 -16.98
N TYR A 202 -8.83 -8.51 -16.77
CA TYR A 202 -9.72 -9.21 -17.72
C TYR A 202 -11.13 -9.48 -17.15
N ALA A 203 -11.52 -8.83 -16.05
CA ALA A 203 -12.85 -8.87 -15.46
C ALA A 203 -13.48 -7.48 -15.53
#